data_AF-Q2T715-F1
#
_entry.id   AF-Q2T715-F1
#
_cell.length_a   1.000
_cell.length_b   1.000
_cell.length_c   1.000
_cell.angle_alpha   90.00
_cell.angle_beta   90.00
_cell.angle_gamma   90.00
#
_symmetry.space_group_name_H-M   'P 1'
#
loop_
_entity.id
_entity.type
_entity.pdbx_description
1 polymer ?
#
loop_
_entity_poly.entity_id
_entity_poly.type
_entity_poly.pdbx_seq_one_letter_code
_entity_poly.pdbx_strand_id
1 'polypeptide(L)'
;MAELTYAGDKAILLVILLCAAPVAVATVVGLAIGLFQTVTQLQEQTLPFGLKMLAVFGCLMMLSGWFGGKLLAFATEMLSIGLR
;
A
#
# COMPACT_ATOMS: atom_id res chain seq x y z
N MET A 1 -10.17 -26.47 -12.04
CA MET A 1 -11.11 -25.58 -11.30
C MET A 1 -10.53 -25.19 -9.94
N ALA A 2 -10.15 -26.14 -9.07
CA ALA A 2 -9.60 -25.84 -7.74
C ALA A 2 -8.32 -24.96 -7.75
N GLU A 3 -7.36 -25.24 -8.63
CA GLU A 3 -6.13 -24.44 -8.79
C GLU A 3 -6.41 -22.98 -9.18
N LEU A 4 -7.42 -22.77 -10.05
CA LEU A 4 -7.86 -21.44 -10.49
C LEU A 4 -8.53 -20.66 -9.36
N THR A 5 -9.37 -21.33 -8.56
CA THR A 5 -9.99 -20.71 -7.38
C THR A 5 -8.93 -20.35 -6.32
N TYR A 6 -7.98 -21.26 -6.06
CA TYR A 6 -6.89 -21.02 -5.11
C TYR A 6 -6.01 -19.82 -5.53
N ALA A 7 -5.63 -19.75 -6.81
CA ALA A 7 -4.88 -18.62 -7.35
C ALA A 7 -5.65 -17.30 -7.19
N GLY A 8 -6.97 -17.31 -7.45
CA GLY A 8 -7.85 -16.15 -7.27
C GLY A 8 -7.93 -15.66 -5.82
N ASP A 9 -8.23 -16.56 -4.88
CA ASP A 9 -8.31 -16.23 -3.45
C ASP A 9 -6.97 -15.69 -2.92
N LYS A 10 -5.87 -16.34 -3.32
CA LYS A 10 -4.53 -15.91 -2.90
C LYS A 10 -4.14 -14.55 -3.47
N ALA A 11 -4.51 -14.27 -4.72
CA ALA A 11 -4.28 -12.96 -5.32
C ALA A 11 -5.04 -11.86 -4.56
N ILE A 12 -6.32 -12.09 -4.25
CA ILE A 12 -7.15 -11.12 -3.50
C ILE A 12 -6.56 -10.89 -2.10
N LEU A 13 -6.18 -11.94 -1.39
CA LEU A 13 -5.55 -11.82 -0.07
C LEU A 13 -4.22 -11.07 -0.14
N LEU A 14 -3.42 -11.33 -1.17
CA LEU A 14 -2.16 -10.62 -1.38
C LEU A 14 -2.40 -9.13 -1.60
N VAL A 15 -3.36 -8.76 -2.45
CA VAL A 15 -3.74 -7.35 -2.69
C VAL A 15 -4.19 -6.69 -1.40
N ILE A 16 -5.07 -7.32 -0.62
CA ILE A 16 -5.55 -6.78 0.66
C ILE A 16 -4.38 -6.53 1.60
N LEU A 17 -3.48 -7.49 1.76
CA LEU A 17 -2.34 -7.40 2.67
C LEU A 17 -1.33 -6.33 2.23
N LEU A 18 -1.05 -6.24 0.93
CA LEU A 18 -0.14 -5.26 0.35
C LEU A 18 -0.72 -3.84 0.42
N CYS A 19 -2.03 -3.66 0.23
CA CYS A 19 -2.67 -2.35 0.31
C CYS A 19 -2.93 -1.90 1.76
N ALA A 20 -3.19 -2.82 2.69
CA ALA A 20 -3.53 -2.47 4.07
C ALA A 20 -2.45 -1.63 4.77
N ALA A 21 -1.18 -2.01 4.63
CA ALA A 21 -0.05 -1.32 5.25
C ALA A 21 0.10 0.16 4.78
N PRO A 22 0.24 0.47 3.47
CA PRO A 22 0.37 1.85 3.01
C PRO A 22 -0.92 2.66 3.22
N VAL A 23 -2.11 2.04 3.15
CA VAL A 23 -3.38 2.74 3.42
C VAL A 23 -3.49 3.15 4.88
N ALA A 24 -3.08 2.30 5.82
CA ALA A 24 -3.05 2.64 7.23
C ALA A 24 -2.11 3.82 7.49
N VAL A 25 -0.90 3.80 6.93
CA VAL A 25 0.06 4.91 7.05
C VAL A 25 -0.47 6.19 6.41
N ALA A 26 -1.03 6.11 5.20
CA ALA A 26 -1.61 7.26 4.51
C ALA A 26 -2.78 7.88 5.30
N THR A 27 -3.59 7.05 5.96
CA THR A 27 -4.70 7.50 6.81
C THR A 27 -4.19 8.22 8.05
N VAL A 28 -3.23 7.63 8.78
CA VAL A 28 -2.66 8.24 10.00
C VAL A 28 -1.99 9.58 9.68
N VAL A 29 -1.16 9.62 8.63
CA VAL A 29 -0.47 10.85 8.24
C VAL A 29 -1.45 11.89 7.70
N GLY A 30 -2.42 11.48 6.89
CA GLY A 30 -3.47 12.38 6.39
C GLY A 30 -4.29 13.00 7.53
N LEU A 31 -4.62 12.21 8.55
CA LEU A 31 -5.32 12.67 9.75
C LEU A 31 -4.47 13.67 10.54
N ALA A 32 -3.19 13.37 10.77
CA ALA A 32 -2.28 14.25 11.49
C ALA A 32 -2.11 15.61 10.80
N ILE A 33 -1.95 15.61 9.47
CA ILE A 33 -1.82 16.84 8.66
C ILE A 33 -3.12 17.66 8.72
N GLY A 34 -4.30 17.02 8.58
CA GLY A 34 -5.59 17.71 8.64
C GLY A 34 -5.86 18.35 10.00
N LEU A 35 -5.43 17.69 11.09
CA LEU A 35 -5.52 18.23 12.44
C LEU A 35 -4.63 19.46 12.61
N PHE A 36 -3.40 19.40 12.08
CA PHE A 36 -2.45 20.52 12.12
C PHE A 36 -2.97 21.76 11.39
N GLN A 37 -3.64 21.56 10.25
CA GLN A 37 -4.28 22.63 9.49
C GLN A 37 -5.43 23.29 10.23
N THR A 38 -6.21 22.49 10.95
CA THR A 38 -7.34 23.00 11.74
C THR A 38 -6.86 23.80 12.95
N VAL A 39 -5.84 23.32 13.66
CA VAL A 39 -5.31 24.00 14.87
C VAL A 39 -4.61 25.31 14.52
N THR A 40 -3.85 25.35 13.42
CA THR A 40 -3.08 26.55 13.01
C THR A 40 -3.88 27.53 12.16
N GLN A 41 -5.10 27.19 11.76
CA GLN A 41 -5.95 27.98 10.84
C GLN A 41 -5.29 28.25 9.47
N LEU A 42 -4.19 27.58 9.13
CA LEU A 42 -3.51 27.68 7.84
C LEU A 42 -4.14 26.69 6.84
N GLN A 43 -5.20 27.14 6.16
CA GLN A 43 -5.93 26.38 5.14
C GLN A 43 -5.44 26.68 3.70
N GLU A 44 -4.13 26.82 3.52
CA GLU A 44 -3.52 26.94 2.19
C GLU A 44 -3.56 25.59 1.48
N GLN A 45 -4.34 25.47 0.40
CA GLN A 45 -4.65 24.19 -0.28
C GLN A 45 -3.41 23.47 -0.86
N THR A 46 -2.32 24.19 -1.12
CA THR A 46 -1.07 23.65 -1.73
C THR A 46 -0.16 22.96 -0.71
N LEU A 47 -0.15 23.40 0.55
CA LEU A 47 0.66 22.85 1.63
C LEU A 47 0.30 21.39 2.03
N PRO A 48 -0.99 21.00 2.23
CA PRO A 48 -1.37 19.61 2.49
C PRO A 48 -0.94 18.68 1.36
N PHE A 49 -1.04 19.16 0.12
CA PHE A 49 -0.77 18.35 -1.06
C PHE A 49 0.69 17.90 -1.08
N GLY A 50 1.64 18.85 -0.92
CA GLY A 50 3.06 18.54 -0.89
C GLY A 50 3.45 17.64 0.30
N LEU A 51 2.96 17.96 1.51
CA LEU A 51 3.31 17.20 2.71
C LEU A 51 2.79 15.76 2.66
N LYS A 52 1.55 15.56 2.20
CA LYS A 52 0.94 14.23 2.05
C LYS A 52 1.65 13.41 0.98
N MET A 53 2.06 14.03 -0.12
CA MET A 53 2.80 13.35 -1.19
C MET A 53 4.15 12.82 -0.68
N LEU A 54 4.93 13.66 0.01
CA LEU A 54 6.21 13.25 0.62
C LEU A 54 6.04 12.11 1.62
N ALA A 55 5.01 12.16 2.46
CA ALA A 55 4.73 11.12 3.44
C ALA A 55 4.41 9.76 2.78
N VAL A 56 3.55 9.75 1.76
CA VAL A 56 3.23 8.52 1.01
C VAL A 56 4.46 7.99 0.27
N PHE A 57 5.25 8.88 -0.33
CA PHE A 57 6.48 8.49 -1.02
C PHE A 57 7.49 7.84 -0.07
N GLY A 58 7.71 8.45 1.11
CA GLY A 58 8.57 7.89 2.16
C GLY A 58 8.06 6.53 2.65
N CYS A 59 6.75 6.39 2.85
CA CYS A 59 6.13 5.12 3.23
C CYS A 59 6.38 4.02 2.18
N LEU A 60 6.17 4.32 0.90
CA LEU A 60 6.41 3.36 -0.19
C LEU A 60 7.89 2.98 -0.30
N MET A 61 8.81 3.92 -0.13
CA MET A 61 10.25 3.63 -0.11
C MET A 61 10.61 2.66 1.02
N MET A 62 10.10 2.88 2.23
CA MET A 62 10.35 1.99 3.38
C MET A 62 9.78 0.58 3.17
N LEU A 63 8.58 0.48 2.58
CA LEU A 63 7.93 -0.82 2.35
C LEU A 63 8.41 -1.53 1.08
N SER A 64 9.14 -0.86 0.19
CA SER A 64 9.50 -1.34 -1.16
C SER A 64 10.12 -2.75 -1.16
N GLY A 65 11.07 -3.02 -0.26
CA GLY A 65 11.72 -4.33 -0.16
C GLY A 65 10.75 -5.45 0.25
N TRP A 66 9.82 -5.15 1.15
CA TRP A 66 8.81 -6.11 1.59
C TRP A 66 7.77 -6.39 0.50
N PHE A 67 7.33 -5.35 -0.22
CA PHE A 67 6.47 -5.49 -1.40
C PHE A 67 7.10 -6.42 -2.45
N GLY A 68 8.35 -6.15 -2.81
CA GLY A 68 9.09 -6.93 -3.81
C GLY A 68 9.18 -8.41 -3.43
N GLY A 69 9.51 -8.71 -2.18
CA GLY A 69 9.60 -10.09 -1.70
C GLY A 69 8.27 -10.84 -1.76
N LYS A 70 7.16 -10.20 -1.37
CA LYS A 70 5.82 -10.81 -1.44
C LYS A 70 5.34 -11.03 -2.87
N LEU A 71 5.59 -10.07 -3.76
CA LEU A 71 5.21 -10.17 -5.17
C LEU A 71 6.02 -11.24 -5.90
N LEU A 72 7.33 -11.32 -5.67
CA LEU A 72 8.18 -12.35 -6.27
C LEU A 72 7.79 -13.75 -5.79
N ALA A 73 7.54 -13.93 -4.49
CA ALA A 73 7.11 -15.23 -3.95
C ALA A 73 5.76 -15.68 -4.54
N PHE A 74 4.82 -14.73 -4.72
CA PHE A 74 3.56 -15.03 -5.39
C PHE A 74 3.76 -15.38 -6.87
N ALA A 75 4.61 -14.62 -7.58
CA ALA A 75 4.89 -14.85 -8.99
C ALA A 75 5.55 -16.22 -9.25
N THR A 76 6.51 -16.64 -8.43
CA THR A 76 7.16 -17.94 -8.56
C THR A 76 6.21 -19.09 -8.29
N GLU A 77 5.32 -18.95 -7.30
CA GLU A 77 4.30 -19.96 -7.01
C GLU A 77 3.29 -20.11 -8.15
N MET A 78 2.75 -18.99 -8.67
CA MET A 78 1.81 -19.02 -9.79
C MET A 78 2.46 -19.57 -11.07
N LEU A 79 3.71 -19.20 -11.34
CA LEU A 79 4.45 -19.74 -12.47
C LEU A 79 4.65 -21.25 -12.35
N SER A 80 4.96 -21.75 -11.14
CA SER A 80 5.13 -23.19 -10.90
C SER A 80 3.84 -24.00 -11.06
N ILE A 81 2.69 -23.41 -10.72
CA ILE A 81 1.38 -24.01 -10.92
C ILE A 81 1.04 -24.06 -12.41
N GLY A 82 1.34 -23.00 -13.16
CA GLY A 82 1.07 -22.94 -14.60
C GLY A 82 2.00 -23.80 -15.47
N LEU A 83 3.17 -24.17 -14.96
CA LEU A 83 4.13 -25.04 -15.67
C LEU A 83 3.92 -26.55 -15.43
N ARG A 84 2.99 -26.91 -14.54
CA ARG A 84 2.57 -28.29 -14.26
C ARG A 84 1.36 -28.67 -15.10
#